data_AF-A0A150XB23-F1
#
_entry.id   AF-A0A150XB23-F1
#
_cell.length_a   1.000
_cell.length_b   1.000
_cell.length_c   1.000
_cell.angle_alpha   90.00
_cell.angle_beta   90.00
_cell.angle_gamma   90.00
#
_symmetry.space_group_name_H-M   'P 1'
#
loop_
_entity.id
_entity.type
_entity.pdbx_description
1 polymer ?
#
loop_
_entity_poly.entity_id
_entity_poly.type
_entity_poly.pdbx_seq_one_letter_code
_entity_poly.pdbx_strand_id
1 'polypeptide(L)'
;MSLVNDKHAEIFGKKPGFEAERIYDSAFIEAYRASDNFINFPKINRDLDELQTYLKTKAVDDIEGIYNIGSKMKMGVYRVNETDSLVGVILSSELGIWEPGHIYAYIKETDRPAHYDMAVYGQTRKNLMYAKAQFFDNGMLLSNVIKEDFGKSYSLIQKNQEEGYQLAYVADDVQYVWLTSFSRTKMAQKRDALIEQINNELKASNLIIDLRNNGGGADKISLPILKALKKKSVSIYVITNFYTGSNAEMTTVRLKEKFDAIQLGQRTYGAISYGSNYGKTYHSPSGLFSFYPTDMRQKQFIDYEEVGVEPDVQLTQEKDWIEQTLEFIEGQNY
;
A
#
# COMPACT_ATOMS: atom_id res chain seq x y z
N MET A 1 -15.90 0.75 12.88
CA MET A 1 -14.82 1.51 13.57
C MET A 1 -14.94 3.02 13.31
N SER A 2 -16.15 3.59 13.37
CA SER A 2 -16.36 5.04 13.15
C SER A 2 -16.02 5.92 14.37
N LEU A 3 -15.69 5.31 15.52
CA LEU A 3 -15.38 6.01 16.77
C LEU A 3 -13.88 6.26 16.99
N VAL A 4 -13.01 5.58 16.25
CA VAL A 4 -11.55 5.71 16.38
C VAL A 4 -10.95 5.94 14.99
N ASN A 5 -10.37 7.12 14.81
CA ASN A 5 -9.67 7.51 13.60
C ASN A 5 -8.20 7.15 13.75
N ASP A 6 -7.87 5.89 13.46
CA ASP A 6 -6.53 5.32 13.56
C ASP A 6 -6.35 4.33 12.40
N LYS A 7 -5.52 4.72 11.44
CA LYS A 7 -5.23 3.94 10.23
C LYS A 7 -4.20 2.85 10.49
N HIS A 8 -3.42 2.93 11.57
CA HIS A 8 -2.46 1.89 11.99
C HIS A 8 -3.11 0.77 12.78
N ALA A 9 -4.27 1.01 13.39
CA ALA A 9 -4.97 -0.03 14.13
C ALA A 9 -5.40 -1.16 13.21
N GLU A 10 -5.06 -2.39 13.58
CA GLU A 10 -5.40 -3.58 12.80
C GLU A 10 -6.47 -4.41 13.50
N ILE A 11 -7.42 -4.92 12.71
CA ILE A 11 -8.35 -5.96 13.13
C ILE A 11 -8.25 -7.11 12.13
N PHE A 12 -8.09 -8.32 12.65
CA PHE A 12 -8.02 -9.52 11.83
C PHE A 12 -8.73 -10.69 12.49
N GLY A 13 -9.34 -11.52 11.65
CA GLY A 13 -9.93 -12.78 12.04
C GLY A 13 -8.87 -13.78 12.49
N LYS A 14 -9.28 -14.71 13.35
CA LYS A 14 -8.45 -15.84 13.78
C LYS A 14 -7.98 -16.63 12.56
N LYS A 15 -6.67 -16.91 12.52
CA LYS A 15 -6.09 -17.80 11.51
C LYS A 15 -6.60 -19.23 11.72
N PRO A 16 -6.95 -19.97 10.66
CA PRO A 16 -7.28 -21.38 10.79
C PRO A 16 -6.05 -22.16 11.28
N GLY A 17 -6.30 -23.32 11.89
CA GLY A 17 -5.27 -24.14 12.52
C GLY A 17 -4.35 -24.92 11.55
N PHE A 18 -4.32 -24.56 10.27
CA PHE A 18 -3.44 -25.18 9.28
C PHE A 18 -2.32 -24.23 8.85
N GLU A 19 -1.18 -24.81 8.46
CA GLU A 19 -0.04 -24.06 7.92
C GLU A 19 -0.24 -23.71 6.45
N ALA A 20 0.26 -22.55 6.02
CA ALA A 20 -0.03 -21.98 4.70
C ALA A 20 0.45 -22.89 3.55
N GLU A 21 1.51 -23.66 3.77
CA GLU A 21 2.13 -24.54 2.79
C GLU A 21 1.27 -25.76 2.48
N ARG A 22 0.37 -26.15 3.39
CA ARG A 22 -0.55 -27.28 3.23
C ARG A 22 -1.49 -27.09 2.04
N ILE A 23 -1.73 -25.86 1.59
CA ILE A 23 -2.63 -25.58 0.47
C ILE A 23 -2.09 -26.12 -0.87
N TYR A 24 -0.83 -26.56 -0.91
CA TYR A 24 -0.21 -27.20 -2.06
C TYR A 24 -0.20 -28.74 -1.98
N ASP A 25 -0.67 -29.31 -0.87
CA ASP A 25 -0.79 -30.75 -0.67
C ASP A 25 -2.17 -31.24 -1.11
N SER A 26 -2.24 -32.12 -2.10
CA SER A 26 -3.52 -32.57 -2.68
C SER A 26 -4.41 -33.28 -1.66
N ALA A 27 -3.83 -34.08 -0.75
CA ALA A 27 -4.60 -34.79 0.27
C ALA A 27 -5.21 -33.82 1.30
N PHE A 28 -4.48 -32.77 1.67
CA PHE A 28 -5.02 -31.68 2.48
C PHE A 28 -6.18 -30.97 1.78
N ILE A 29 -6.03 -30.63 0.50
CA ILE A 29 -7.07 -29.92 -0.25
C ILE A 29 -8.35 -30.75 -0.34
N GLU A 30 -8.23 -32.06 -0.61
CA GLU A 30 -9.38 -32.97 -0.63
C GLU A 30 -10.09 -33.00 0.73
N ALA A 31 -9.34 -33.19 1.82
CA ALA A 31 -9.89 -33.20 3.17
C ALA A 31 -10.50 -31.84 3.57
N TYR A 32 -9.86 -30.72 3.20
CA TYR A 32 -10.34 -29.37 3.49
C TYR A 32 -11.64 -29.07 2.75
N ARG A 33 -11.74 -29.46 1.47
CA ARG A 33 -12.94 -29.30 0.64
C ARG A 33 -14.14 -30.09 1.17
N ALA A 34 -13.90 -31.21 1.84
CA ALA A 34 -14.94 -31.99 2.51
C ALA A 34 -15.36 -31.42 3.88
N SER A 35 -14.68 -30.40 4.40
CA SER A 35 -14.98 -29.83 5.72
C SER A 35 -16.13 -28.82 5.71
N ASP A 36 -16.82 -28.69 6.84
CA ASP A 36 -17.88 -27.70 7.04
C ASP A 36 -17.40 -26.26 6.79
N ASN A 37 -16.13 -25.96 7.10
CA ASN A 37 -15.54 -24.64 6.89
C ASN A 37 -15.45 -24.27 5.41
N PHE A 38 -15.28 -25.26 4.53
CA PHE A 38 -15.23 -25.03 3.09
C PHE A 38 -16.64 -25.03 2.49
N ILE A 39 -17.46 -26.03 2.82
CA ILE A 39 -18.82 -26.19 2.28
C ILE A 39 -19.71 -24.99 2.63
N ASN A 40 -19.58 -24.46 3.85
CA ASN A 40 -20.35 -23.30 4.33
C ASN A 40 -19.61 -21.97 4.14
N PHE A 41 -18.52 -21.94 3.38
CA PHE A 41 -17.80 -20.70 3.13
C PHE A 41 -18.70 -19.73 2.34
N PRO A 42 -18.69 -18.42 2.66
CA PRO A 42 -19.55 -17.46 1.99
C PRO A 42 -19.37 -17.48 0.47
N LYS A 43 -20.48 -17.58 -0.26
CA LYS A 43 -20.52 -17.63 -1.72
C LYS A 43 -21.75 -16.92 -2.26
N ILE A 44 -21.67 -16.50 -3.52
CA ILE A 44 -22.79 -15.88 -4.22
C ILE A 44 -23.67 -16.93 -4.89
N ASN A 45 -24.93 -16.58 -5.13
CA ASN A 45 -25.89 -17.38 -5.90
C ASN A 45 -26.25 -16.63 -7.19
N ARG A 46 -25.30 -16.53 -8.11
CA ARG A 46 -25.42 -15.82 -9.39
C ARG A 46 -24.63 -16.57 -10.46
N ASP A 47 -25.09 -16.49 -11.70
CA ASP A 47 -24.35 -16.97 -12.87
C ASP A 47 -23.01 -16.22 -13.02
N LEU A 48 -21.90 -16.98 -13.02
CA LEU A 48 -20.55 -16.43 -13.08
C LEU A 48 -20.15 -16.02 -14.50
N ASP A 49 -20.69 -16.66 -15.54
CA ASP A 49 -20.38 -16.35 -16.93
C ASP A 49 -21.06 -15.04 -17.34
N GLU A 50 -22.31 -14.83 -16.91
CA GLU A 50 -23.00 -13.55 -17.07
C GLU A 50 -22.29 -12.44 -16.31
N LEU A 51 -21.88 -12.70 -15.05
CA LEU A 51 -21.14 -11.74 -14.24
C LEU A 51 -19.81 -11.36 -14.91
N GLN A 52 -19.04 -12.35 -15.38
CA GLN A 52 -17.77 -12.08 -16.04
C GLN A 52 -17.95 -11.29 -17.34
N THR A 53 -19.00 -11.55 -18.11
CA THR A 53 -19.33 -10.79 -19.32
C THR A 53 -19.64 -9.33 -19.00
N TYR A 54 -20.44 -9.08 -17.96
CA TYR A 54 -20.72 -7.73 -17.47
C TYR A 54 -19.45 -7.01 -16.99
N LEU A 55 -18.58 -7.69 -16.23
CA LEU A 55 -17.40 -7.06 -15.64
C LEU A 55 -16.31 -6.71 -16.67
N LYS A 56 -16.26 -7.39 -17.82
CA LYS A 56 -15.35 -7.05 -18.92
C LYS A 56 -15.65 -5.71 -19.58
N THR A 57 -16.84 -5.15 -19.40
CA THR A 57 -17.22 -3.87 -20.01
C THR A 57 -16.83 -2.67 -19.14
N LYS A 58 -16.23 -2.90 -17.97
CA LYS A 58 -15.92 -1.86 -16.99
C LYS A 58 -14.57 -1.22 -17.30
N ALA A 59 -14.53 0.12 -17.25
CA ALA A 59 -13.30 0.87 -17.47
C ALA A 59 -12.30 0.68 -16.31
N VAL A 60 -11.01 0.89 -16.57
CA VAL A 60 -9.94 0.73 -15.57
C VAL A 60 -10.18 1.55 -14.28
N ASP A 61 -10.75 2.76 -14.40
CA ASP A 61 -11.04 3.66 -13.28
C ASP A 61 -12.39 3.39 -12.58
N ASP A 62 -13.18 2.44 -13.05
CA ASP A 62 -14.33 1.93 -12.30
C ASP A 62 -13.83 0.91 -11.25
N ILE A 63 -14.32 0.93 -10.01
CA ILE A 63 -13.96 -0.13 -9.06
C ILE A 63 -14.55 -1.48 -9.47
N GLU A 64 -15.68 -1.50 -10.18
CA GLU A 64 -16.21 -2.74 -10.74
C GLU A 64 -15.27 -3.26 -11.84
N GLY A 65 -15.05 -4.57 -11.89
CA GLY A 65 -14.23 -5.19 -12.93
C GLY A 65 -13.65 -6.53 -12.52
N ILE A 66 -12.74 -7.04 -13.35
CA ILE A 66 -12.00 -8.29 -13.11
C ILE A 66 -10.61 -7.95 -12.63
N TYR A 67 -10.18 -8.58 -11.54
CA TYR A 67 -8.90 -8.38 -10.87
C TYR A 67 -8.11 -9.67 -10.84
N ASN A 68 -6.82 -9.57 -11.13
CA ASN A 68 -5.82 -10.57 -10.77
C ASN A 68 -5.47 -10.39 -9.29
N ILE A 69 -5.49 -11.50 -8.54
CA ILE A 69 -5.01 -11.57 -7.16
C ILE A 69 -3.69 -12.35 -7.20
N GLY A 70 -2.58 -11.62 -7.15
CA GLY A 70 -1.27 -12.17 -7.47
C GLY A 70 -1.27 -12.86 -8.84
N SER A 71 -0.58 -13.99 -8.97
CA SER A 71 -0.51 -14.75 -10.22
C SER A 71 -1.46 -15.96 -10.30
N LYS A 72 -2.20 -16.26 -9.24
CA LYS A 72 -2.88 -17.57 -9.08
C LYS A 72 -4.40 -17.49 -9.01
N MET A 73 -4.98 -16.31 -8.94
CA MET A 73 -6.40 -16.13 -8.64
C MET A 73 -6.97 -14.95 -9.43
N LYS A 74 -8.25 -15.05 -9.79
CA LYS A 74 -9.03 -13.95 -10.36
C LYS A 74 -10.28 -13.70 -9.54
N MET A 75 -10.63 -12.43 -9.40
CA MET A 75 -11.80 -11.96 -8.68
C MET A 75 -12.61 -10.99 -9.54
N GLY A 76 -13.93 -11.08 -9.50
CA GLY A 76 -14.83 -10.06 -10.01
C GLY A 76 -15.30 -9.18 -8.86
N VAL A 77 -15.27 -7.86 -9.04
CA VAL A 77 -15.84 -6.89 -8.10
C VAL A 77 -17.06 -6.26 -8.72
N TYR A 78 -18.20 -6.29 -8.03
CA TYR A 78 -19.44 -5.69 -8.50
C TYR A 78 -20.25 -5.09 -7.35
N ARG A 79 -21.09 -4.09 -7.65
CA ARG A 79 -22.02 -3.48 -6.68
C ARG A 79 -23.16 -4.43 -6.34
N VAL A 80 -23.52 -4.49 -5.05
CA VAL A 80 -24.72 -5.22 -4.60
C VAL A 80 -25.91 -4.26 -4.50
N ASN A 81 -27.02 -4.69 -3.89
CA ASN A 81 -28.29 -3.94 -3.86
C ASN A 81 -28.18 -2.51 -3.28
N GLU A 82 -27.20 -2.25 -2.43
CA GLU A 82 -26.89 -0.90 -1.95
C GLU A 82 -25.84 -0.25 -2.85
N THR A 83 -26.05 1.02 -3.21
CA THR A 83 -25.19 1.71 -4.17
C THR A 83 -23.76 1.86 -3.70
N ASP A 84 -23.50 1.91 -2.39
CA ASP A 84 -22.18 2.09 -1.77
C ASP A 84 -21.51 0.75 -1.38
N SER A 85 -22.18 -0.38 -1.59
CA SER A 85 -21.70 -1.69 -1.17
C SER A 85 -21.32 -2.56 -2.38
N LEU A 86 -20.14 -3.18 -2.32
CA LEU A 86 -19.61 -4.09 -3.33
C LEU A 86 -19.15 -5.40 -2.70
N VAL A 87 -19.07 -6.43 -3.54
CA VAL A 87 -18.45 -7.70 -3.16
C VAL A 87 -17.42 -8.13 -4.20
N GLY A 88 -16.30 -8.64 -3.72
CA GLY A 88 -15.30 -9.32 -4.51
C GLY A 88 -15.55 -10.82 -4.47
N VAL A 89 -15.79 -11.45 -5.61
CA VAL A 89 -16.04 -12.89 -5.75
C VAL A 89 -14.95 -13.58 -6.57
N ILE A 90 -14.50 -14.75 -6.15
CA ILE A 90 -13.56 -15.57 -6.93
C ILE A 90 -14.22 -16.03 -8.23
N LEU A 91 -13.58 -15.71 -9.36
CA LEU A 91 -13.95 -16.21 -10.69
C LEU A 91 -13.14 -17.46 -11.04
N SER A 92 -11.86 -17.48 -10.67
CA SER A 92 -10.98 -18.63 -10.85
C SER A 92 -9.84 -18.64 -9.83
N SER A 93 -9.29 -19.82 -9.56
CA SER A 93 -8.18 -20.00 -8.60
C SER A 93 -7.39 -21.27 -8.90
N GLU A 94 -6.07 -21.15 -8.91
CA GLU A 94 -5.12 -22.27 -8.85
C GLU A 94 -4.84 -22.72 -7.40
N LEU A 95 -5.28 -21.93 -6.41
CA LEU A 95 -5.21 -22.32 -5.00
C LEU A 95 -6.44 -23.16 -4.63
N GLY A 96 -6.22 -24.42 -4.29
CA GLY A 96 -7.27 -25.42 -4.06
C GLY A 96 -8.22 -25.10 -2.90
N ILE A 97 -7.87 -24.17 -2.00
CA ILE A 97 -8.74 -23.72 -0.90
C ILE A 97 -9.84 -22.74 -1.34
N TRP A 98 -9.81 -22.29 -2.60
CA TRP A 98 -10.81 -21.41 -3.21
C TRP A 98 -11.58 -22.14 -4.31
N GLU A 99 -12.86 -21.79 -4.47
CA GLU A 99 -13.68 -22.21 -5.60
C GLU A 99 -14.36 -20.98 -6.22
N PRO A 100 -14.69 -21.03 -7.53
CA PRO A 100 -15.51 -20.01 -8.16
C PRO A 100 -16.80 -19.76 -7.37
N GLY A 101 -17.18 -18.50 -7.21
CA GLY A 101 -18.35 -18.07 -6.45
C GLY A 101 -18.07 -17.77 -4.97
N HIS A 102 -16.94 -18.19 -4.40
CA HIS A 102 -16.53 -17.79 -3.05
C HIS A 102 -16.34 -16.28 -2.93
N ILE A 103 -16.83 -15.69 -1.84
CA ILE A 103 -16.62 -14.27 -1.53
C ILE A 103 -15.21 -14.09 -0.98
N TYR A 104 -14.42 -13.25 -1.64
CA TYR A 104 -13.05 -12.88 -1.25
C TYR A 104 -13.00 -11.57 -0.45
N ALA A 105 -13.86 -10.61 -0.78
CA ALA A 105 -13.88 -9.31 -0.14
C ALA A 105 -15.30 -8.75 0.00
N TYR A 106 -15.55 -8.06 1.10
CA TYR A 106 -16.66 -7.14 1.27
C TYR A 106 -16.08 -5.73 1.22
N ILE A 107 -16.67 -4.85 0.41
CA ILE A 107 -16.11 -3.54 0.09
C ILE A 107 -17.23 -2.52 0.26
N LYS A 108 -16.94 -1.41 0.94
CA LYS A 108 -17.91 -0.34 1.18
C LYS A 108 -17.26 1.01 0.87
N GLU A 109 -17.90 1.83 0.06
CA GLU A 109 -17.46 3.20 -0.19
C GLU A 109 -17.41 4.01 1.11
N THR A 110 -16.41 4.86 1.24
CA THR A 110 -16.40 5.88 2.29
C THR A 110 -16.93 7.21 1.74
N ASP A 111 -17.05 8.20 2.62
CA ASP A 111 -17.35 9.58 2.26
C ASP A 111 -16.24 10.28 1.45
N ARG A 112 -15.11 9.60 1.22
CA ARG A 112 -13.96 10.12 0.49
C ARG A 112 -13.92 9.53 -0.91
N PRO A 113 -13.72 10.37 -1.96
CA PRO A 113 -13.63 9.89 -3.33
C PRO A 113 -12.61 8.76 -3.47
N ALA A 114 -13.01 7.69 -4.15
CA ALA A 114 -12.18 6.52 -4.44
C ALA A 114 -11.57 5.82 -3.20
N HIS A 115 -12.18 5.96 -2.02
CA HIS A 115 -11.80 5.24 -0.81
C HIS A 115 -12.84 4.21 -0.41
N TYR A 116 -12.34 3.09 0.10
CA TYR A 116 -13.17 1.95 0.46
C TYR A 116 -12.73 1.33 1.77
N ASP A 117 -13.68 1.04 2.64
CA ASP A 117 -13.48 0.13 3.75
C ASP A 117 -13.65 -1.31 3.26
N MET A 118 -12.65 -2.16 3.52
CA MET A 118 -12.62 -3.51 2.98
C MET A 118 -12.41 -4.56 4.07
N ALA A 119 -13.23 -5.60 4.07
CA ALA A 119 -12.99 -6.83 4.80
C ALA A 119 -12.58 -7.92 3.79
N VAL A 120 -11.30 -8.29 3.79
CA VAL A 120 -10.67 -9.15 2.77
C VAL A 120 -10.17 -10.43 3.40
N TYR A 121 -10.44 -11.57 2.77
CA TYR A 121 -9.90 -12.84 3.20
C TYR A 121 -8.46 -13.06 2.70
N GLY A 122 -7.57 -13.52 3.59
CA GLY A 122 -6.20 -13.86 3.22
C GLY A 122 -6.14 -15.00 2.20
N GLN A 123 -5.28 -14.89 1.19
CA GLN A 123 -5.21 -15.84 0.07
C GLN A 123 -4.87 -17.27 0.49
N THR A 124 -4.00 -17.43 1.48
CA THR A 124 -3.46 -18.75 1.88
C THR A 124 -4.10 -19.30 3.14
N ARG A 125 -4.69 -18.43 3.98
CA ARG A 125 -5.24 -18.80 5.28
C ARG A 125 -6.71 -18.42 5.46
N LYS A 126 -7.35 -17.75 4.51
CA LYS A 126 -8.77 -17.35 4.58
C LYS A 126 -9.19 -16.68 5.89
N ASN A 127 -8.26 -16.06 6.62
CA ASN A 127 -8.60 -15.22 7.76
C ASN A 127 -9.02 -13.85 7.25
N LEU A 128 -10.03 -13.25 7.88
CA LEU A 128 -10.48 -11.92 7.51
C LEU A 128 -9.43 -10.88 7.95
N MET A 129 -9.21 -9.86 7.13
CA MET A 129 -8.36 -8.71 7.41
C MET A 129 -9.16 -7.46 7.06
N TYR A 130 -9.03 -6.43 7.87
CA TYR A 130 -9.71 -5.16 7.61
C TYR A 130 -8.71 -4.13 7.08
N ALA A 131 -9.01 -3.54 5.92
CA ALA A 131 -8.32 -2.38 5.38
C ALA A 131 -9.27 -1.18 5.45
N LYS A 132 -8.95 -0.22 6.31
CA LYS A 132 -9.72 1.02 6.45
C LYS A 132 -9.34 1.99 5.33
N ALA A 133 -10.30 2.69 4.72
CA ALA A 133 -10.06 3.76 3.75
C ALA A 133 -8.99 3.41 2.71
N GLN A 134 -9.05 2.21 2.13
CA GLN A 134 -8.18 1.76 1.06
C GLN A 134 -8.43 2.62 -0.18
N PHE A 135 -7.38 3.18 -0.76
CA PHE A 135 -7.48 3.98 -1.97
C PHE A 135 -7.45 3.07 -3.20
N PHE A 136 -8.37 3.34 -4.12
CA PHE A 136 -8.40 2.75 -5.44
C PHE A 136 -7.95 3.79 -6.46
N ASP A 137 -6.96 3.45 -7.27
CA ASP A 137 -6.49 4.33 -8.34
C ASP A 137 -5.94 3.50 -9.50
N ASN A 138 -6.37 3.85 -10.72
CA ASN A 138 -5.99 3.18 -11.97
C ASN A 138 -6.07 1.65 -11.91
N GLY A 139 -7.20 1.09 -11.47
CA GLY A 139 -7.37 -0.36 -11.40
C GLY A 139 -6.60 -1.10 -10.30
N MET A 140 -5.88 -0.39 -9.42
CA MET A 140 -5.21 -0.99 -8.26
C MET A 140 -6.09 -0.87 -7.02
N LEU A 141 -6.55 -2.02 -6.50
CA LEU A 141 -7.36 -2.09 -5.28
C LEU A 141 -6.51 -2.40 -4.05
N LEU A 142 -5.55 -3.31 -4.20
CA LEU A 142 -4.49 -3.60 -3.22
C LEU A 142 -3.18 -3.82 -4.01
N SER A 143 -2.04 -3.83 -3.32
CA SER A 143 -0.72 -3.93 -3.98
C SER A 143 -0.53 -5.20 -4.81
N ASN A 144 -1.35 -6.22 -4.57
CA ASN A 144 -1.42 -7.46 -5.33
C ASN A 144 -2.82 -7.81 -5.86
N VAL A 145 -3.76 -6.86 -5.81
CA VAL A 145 -5.11 -7.00 -6.38
C VAL A 145 -5.30 -5.90 -7.40
N ILE A 146 -5.08 -6.27 -8.65
CA ILE A 146 -4.89 -5.36 -9.77
C ILE A 146 -5.82 -5.79 -10.89
N LYS A 147 -6.49 -4.85 -11.57
CA LYS A 147 -7.38 -5.16 -12.69
C LYS A 147 -6.69 -5.94 -13.82
N GLU A 148 -7.47 -6.74 -14.54
CA GLU A 148 -6.97 -7.57 -15.65
C GLU A 148 -6.50 -6.74 -16.84
N ASP A 149 -7.17 -5.62 -17.12
CA ASP A 149 -6.82 -4.65 -18.15
C ASP A 149 -5.80 -3.60 -17.66
N PHE A 150 -5.22 -3.80 -16.48
CA PHE A 150 -4.17 -2.94 -15.95
C PHE A 150 -2.94 -2.95 -16.85
N GLY A 151 -2.57 -1.78 -17.33
CA GLY A 151 -1.32 -1.56 -18.05
C GLY A 151 -0.09 -1.60 -17.13
N LYS A 152 1.04 -1.10 -17.63
CA LYS A 152 2.21 -0.89 -16.78
C LYS A 152 1.93 0.29 -15.85
N SER A 153 2.11 0.10 -14.54
CA SER A 153 2.06 1.19 -13.55
C SER A 153 3.43 1.47 -12.97
N TYR A 154 3.79 2.76 -12.94
CA TYR A 154 5.01 3.26 -12.32
C TYR A 154 4.79 3.79 -10.90
N SER A 155 3.57 3.66 -10.35
CA SER A 155 3.32 4.06 -8.95
C SER A 155 4.02 3.13 -7.95
N LEU A 156 4.22 1.86 -8.31
CA LEU A 156 4.95 0.87 -7.50
C LEU A 156 6.39 0.72 -7.99
N ILE A 157 7.35 0.68 -7.07
CA ILE A 157 8.72 0.27 -7.37
C ILE A 157 8.85 -1.25 -7.36
N GLN A 158 9.38 -1.79 -8.46
CA GLN A 158 9.74 -3.20 -8.64
C GLN A 158 11.26 -3.36 -8.83
N LYS A 159 12.05 -2.81 -7.90
CA LYS A 159 13.53 -2.87 -7.89
C LYS A 159 14.04 -3.74 -6.74
N ASN A 160 15.29 -4.21 -6.83
CA ASN A 160 15.92 -4.90 -5.70
C ASN A 160 16.16 -3.90 -4.56
N GLN A 161 15.71 -4.23 -3.35
CA GLN A 161 15.90 -3.36 -2.17
C GLN A 161 17.38 -3.08 -1.84
N GLU A 162 18.31 -3.88 -2.36
CA GLU A 162 19.75 -3.64 -2.27
C GLU A 162 20.15 -2.32 -2.94
N GLU A 163 19.47 -1.91 -4.01
CA GLU A 163 19.66 -0.65 -4.74
C GLU A 163 19.20 0.59 -3.95
N GLY A 164 18.46 0.40 -2.85
CA GLY A 164 18.05 1.49 -1.97
C GLY A 164 19.22 2.03 -1.12
N TYR A 165 19.09 3.30 -0.72
CA TYR A 165 20.05 4.07 0.10
C TYR A 165 21.40 4.37 -0.57
N GLN A 166 21.42 4.50 -1.89
CA GLN A 166 22.59 4.89 -2.66
C GLN A 166 22.26 6.16 -3.45
N LEU A 167 23.16 7.16 -3.39
CA LEU A 167 23.08 8.33 -4.27
C LEU A 167 23.51 7.93 -5.68
N ALA A 168 22.70 8.28 -6.66
CA ALA A 168 23.03 8.09 -8.07
C ALA A 168 22.68 9.36 -8.86
N TYR A 169 23.44 9.66 -9.91
CA TYR A 169 23.01 10.65 -10.89
C TYR A 169 21.91 10.06 -11.78
N VAL A 170 20.88 10.86 -12.03
CA VAL A 170 19.83 10.55 -13.02
C VAL A 170 19.77 11.60 -14.13
N ALA A 171 20.39 12.77 -13.90
CA ALA A 171 20.76 13.79 -14.90
C ALA A 171 21.98 14.55 -14.37
N ASP A 172 22.63 15.39 -15.18
CA ASP A 172 23.86 16.10 -14.81
C ASP A 172 23.73 16.95 -13.53
N ASP A 173 22.57 17.55 -13.32
CA ASP A 173 22.24 18.42 -12.20
C ASP A 173 21.22 17.80 -11.21
N VAL A 174 20.92 16.51 -11.36
CA VAL A 174 19.95 15.78 -10.54
C VAL A 174 20.55 14.47 -10.00
N GLN A 175 20.68 14.41 -8.68
CA GLN A 175 20.93 13.15 -7.97
C GLN A 175 19.62 12.56 -7.42
N TYR A 176 19.63 11.26 -7.20
CA TYR A 176 18.49 10.46 -6.79
C TYR A 176 18.89 9.55 -5.63
N VAL A 177 17.95 9.32 -4.71
CA VAL A 177 18.04 8.25 -3.71
C VAL A 177 16.68 7.61 -3.45
N TRP A 178 16.65 6.29 -3.42
CA TRP A 178 15.47 5.52 -2.98
C TRP A 178 15.60 5.13 -1.51
N LEU A 179 14.70 5.62 -0.65
CA LEU A 179 14.63 5.20 0.74
C LEU A 179 13.54 4.15 0.90
N THR A 180 13.95 2.87 0.91
CA THR A 180 13.04 1.71 0.81
C THR A 180 12.17 1.46 2.05
N SER A 181 12.66 1.81 3.23
CA SER A 181 12.02 1.58 4.53
C SER A 181 12.72 2.41 5.59
N PHE A 182 12.07 2.77 6.70
CA PHE A 182 12.72 3.33 7.90
C PHE A 182 12.85 2.31 9.04
N SER A 183 12.91 1.02 8.74
CA SER A 183 13.09 -0.04 9.73
C SER A 183 14.39 0.13 10.53
N ARG A 184 14.26 0.32 11.85
CA ARG A 184 15.40 0.52 12.76
C ARG A 184 16.38 -0.66 12.78
N THR A 185 15.89 -1.88 12.54
CA THR A 185 16.68 -3.12 12.64
C THR A 185 17.36 -3.47 11.33
N LYS A 186 16.82 -3.01 10.20
CA LYS A 186 17.35 -3.34 8.87
C LYS A 186 18.16 -2.22 8.22
N MET A 187 17.85 -0.95 8.52
CA MET A 187 18.33 0.18 7.72
C MET A 187 19.41 1.03 8.40
N ALA A 188 19.84 0.69 9.63
CA ALA A 188 20.79 1.51 10.37
C ALA A 188 22.15 1.69 9.65
N GLN A 189 22.73 0.61 9.13
CA GLN A 189 24.00 0.67 8.39
C GLN A 189 23.85 1.43 7.06
N LYS A 190 22.78 1.13 6.30
CA LYS A 190 22.47 1.83 5.05
C LYS A 190 22.27 3.33 5.25
N ARG A 191 21.60 3.74 6.33
CA ARG A 191 21.45 5.15 6.74
C ARG A 191 22.81 5.80 6.95
N ASP A 192 23.71 5.18 7.70
CA ASP A 192 25.01 5.77 8.03
C ASP A 192 25.87 5.93 6.77
N ALA A 193 25.88 4.92 5.89
CA ALA A 193 26.53 5.00 4.59
C ALA A 193 25.93 6.09 3.69
N LEU A 194 24.60 6.24 3.65
CA LEU A 194 23.96 7.31 2.90
C LEU A 194 24.30 8.69 3.47
N ILE A 195 24.40 8.85 4.79
CA ILE A 195 24.82 10.11 5.41
C ILE A 195 26.24 10.48 4.98
N GLU A 196 27.14 9.51 4.89
CA GLU A 196 28.49 9.72 4.36
C GLU A 196 28.47 10.16 2.90
N GLN A 197 27.70 9.48 2.05
CA GLN A 197 27.49 9.86 0.65
C GLN A 197 26.88 11.27 0.54
N ILE A 198 25.88 11.63 1.33
CA ILE A 198 25.31 12.99 1.35
C ILE A 198 26.40 14.01 1.68
N ASN A 199 27.22 13.73 2.69
CA ASN A 199 28.27 14.66 3.10
C ASN A 199 29.35 14.85 2.03
N ASN A 200 29.75 13.78 1.34
CA ASN A 200 30.92 13.78 0.47
C ASN A 200 30.59 13.89 -1.04
N GLU A 201 29.48 13.29 -1.47
CA GLU A 201 29.16 12.97 -2.87
C GLU A 201 27.90 13.66 -3.42
N LEU A 202 27.03 14.21 -2.56
CA LEU A 202 25.92 15.06 -3.03
C LEU A 202 26.47 16.40 -3.55
N LYS A 203 26.48 16.58 -4.88
CA LYS A 203 26.99 17.75 -5.62
C LYS A 203 25.97 18.37 -6.57
N ALA A 204 24.97 17.61 -7.01
CA ALA A 204 23.89 18.11 -7.86
C ALA A 204 23.09 19.22 -7.15
N SER A 205 22.55 20.16 -7.94
CA SER A 205 21.66 21.21 -7.45
C SER A 205 20.28 20.68 -7.05
N ASN A 206 19.86 19.54 -7.61
CA ASN A 206 18.59 18.90 -7.37
C ASN A 206 18.78 17.50 -6.78
N LEU A 207 17.93 17.13 -5.82
CA LEU A 207 17.87 15.79 -5.23
C LEU A 207 16.43 15.25 -5.28
N ILE A 208 16.26 14.13 -5.97
CA ILE A 208 15.04 13.33 -5.91
C ILE A 208 15.17 12.33 -4.75
N ILE A 209 14.25 12.40 -3.80
CA ILE A 209 14.09 11.42 -2.72
C ILE A 209 12.84 10.58 -3.02
N ASP A 210 13.04 9.32 -3.34
CA ASP A 210 11.94 8.41 -3.64
C ASP A 210 11.52 7.64 -2.38
N LEU A 211 10.26 7.81 -1.99
CA LEU A 211 9.60 7.16 -0.86
C LEU A 211 8.47 6.22 -1.30
N ARG A 212 8.33 5.91 -2.60
CA ARG A 212 7.37 4.91 -3.07
C ARG A 212 7.61 3.58 -2.35
N ASN A 213 6.51 2.95 -1.91
CA ASN A 213 6.49 1.70 -1.16
C ASN A 213 7.17 1.73 0.22
N ASN A 214 7.61 2.90 0.71
CA ASN A 214 8.18 3.01 2.05
C ASN A 214 7.07 3.06 3.11
N GLY A 215 6.75 1.91 3.70
CA GLY A 215 5.76 1.81 4.79
C GLY A 215 6.20 2.44 6.13
N GLY A 216 7.34 3.12 6.17
CA GLY A 216 7.84 3.84 7.33
C GLY A 216 8.73 3.01 8.25
N GLY A 217 8.63 3.27 9.56
CA GLY A 217 9.54 2.74 10.57
C GLY A 217 9.84 3.77 11.66
N ALA A 218 11.12 4.03 11.93
CA ALA A 218 11.53 4.85 13.08
C ALA A 218 12.25 6.14 12.68
N ASP A 219 11.99 7.20 13.45
CA ASP A 219 12.73 8.47 13.40
C ASP A 219 14.25 8.31 13.54
N LYS A 220 14.71 7.24 14.20
CA LYS A 220 16.13 6.88 14.30
C LYS A 220 16.78 6.61 12.93
N ILE A 221 15.99 6.38 11.89
CA ILE A 221 16.48 6.21 10.52
C ILE A 221 16.33 7.51 9.71
N SER A 222 15.13 8.09 9.67
CA SER A 222 14.83 9.25 8.81
C SER A 222 15.45 10.56 9.29
N LEU A 223 15.37 10.89 10.59
CA LEU A 223 15.82 12.20 11.10
C LEU A 223 17.32 12.45 10.91
N PRO A 224 18.23 11.47 11.09
CA PRO A 224 19.65 11.67 10.79
C PRO A 224 19.93 12.02 9.33
N ILE A 225 19.18 11.46 8.37
CA ILE A 225 19.30 11.77 6.94
C ILE A 225 18.88 13.22 6.70
N LEU A 226 17.72 13.64 7.21
CA LEU A 226 17.26 15.04 7.11
C LEU A 226 18.27 16.01 7.75
N LYS A 227 18.88 15.63 8.87
CA LYS A 227 19.92 16.45 9.51
C LYS A 227 21.17 16.61 8.64
N ALA A 228 21.56 15.57 7.88
CA ALA A 228 22.67 15.66 6.94
C ALA A 228 22.32 16.58 5.75
N LEU A 229 21.11 16.43 5.19
CA LEU A 229 20.60 17.27 4.10
C LEU A 229 20.51 18.75 4.47
N LYS A 230 20.20 19.09 5.74
CA LYS A 230 20.13 20.50 6.19
C LYS A 230 21.44 21.28 6.01
N LYS A 231 22.57 20.60 5.84
CA LYS A 231 23.87 21.21 5.59
C LYS A 231 24.16 21.43 4.10
N LYS A 232 23.21 21.13 3.22
CA LYS A 232 23.35 21.13 1.77
C LYS A 232 22.45 22.21 1.18
N SER A 233 22.96 22.90 0.17
CA SER A 233 22.18 23.82 -0.66
C SER A 233 21.69 23.04 -1.87
N VAL A 234 20.56 22.36 -1.73
CA VAL A 234 20.00 21.46 -2.75
C VAL A 234 18.48 21.61 -2.76
N SER A 235 17.89 21.69 -3.95
CA SER A 235 16.43 21.64 -4.12
C SER A 235 15.96 20.19 -4.00
N ILE A 236 14.91 19.94 -3.22
CA ILE A 236 14.45 18.58 -2.93
C ILE A 236 13.09 18.32 -3.56
N TYR A 237 13.00 17.20 -4.27
CA TYR A 237 11.78 16.66 -4.85
C TYR A 237 11.51 15.30 -4.21
N VAL A 238 10.35 15.11 -3.59
CA VAL A 238 10.00 13.86 -2.90
C VAL A 238 8.91 13.13 -3.65
N ILE A 239 9.18 11.88 -4.03
CA ILE A 239 8.21 11.05 -4.76
C ILE A 239 7.51 10.11 -3.78
N THR A 240 6.18 10.14 -3.75
CA THR A 240 5.37 9.29 -2.85
C THR A 240 4.30 8.52 -3.61
N ASN A 241 3.93 7.34 -3.12
CA ASN A 241 2.73 6.63 -3.58
C ASN A 241 1.77 6.36 -2.41
N PHE A 242 0.62 5.75 -2.69
CA PHE A 242 -0.34 5.40 -1.64
C PHE A 242 0.23 4.47 -0.55
N TYR A 243 1.29 3.71 -0.84
CA TYR A 243 1.96 2.83 0.13
C TYR A 243 3.10 3.50 0.90
N THR A 244 3.35 4.79 0.67
CA THR A 244 4.17 5.61 1.55
C THR A 244 3.41 5.80 2.87
N GLY A 245 3.90 5.22 3.95
CA GLY A 245 3.18 5.10 5.22
C GLY A 245 3.99 5.52 6.46
N SER A 246 3.32 5.86 7.56
CA SER A 246 3.95 6.04 8.87
C SER A 246 5.07 7.07 8.83
N ASN A 247 6.26 6.70 9.32
CA ASN A 247 7.41 7.59 9.37
C ASN A 247 7.84 8.13 7.98
N ALA A 248 7.46 7.47 6.88
CA ALA A 248 7.69 8.00 5.54
C ALA A 248 6.79 9.20 5.23
N GLU A 249 5.54 9.18 5.68
CA GLU A 249 4.64 10.33 5.59
C GLU A 249 5.13 11.48 6.47
N MET A 250 5.56 11.17 7.70
CA MET A 250 6.17 12.18 8.58
C MET A 250 7.41 12.82 7.94
N THR A 251 8.23 12.00 7.27
CA THR A 251 9.41 12.49 6.53
C THR A 251 9.00 13.38 5.36
N THR A 252 7.93 13.03 4.63
CA THR A 252 7.38 13.85 3.54
C THR A 252 6.94 15.22 4.05
N VAL A 253 6.15 15.28 5.13
CA VAL A 253 5.74 16.55 5.76
C VAL A 253 6.96 17.37 6.20
N ARG A 254 7.93 16.75 6.86
CA ARG A 254 9.16 17.44 7.31
C ARG A 254 10.02 17.94 6.16
N LEU A 255 10.03 17.25 5.02
CA LEU A 255 10.72 17.69 3.81
C LEU A 255 10.06 18.96 3.27
N LYS A 256 8.74 18.95 3.12
CA LYS A 256 7.96 20.13 2.70
C LYS A 256 8.19 21.32 3.65
N GLU A 257 8.03 21.12 4.95
CA GLU A 257 8.09 22.22 5.93
C GLU A 257 9.51 22.80 6.18
N LYS A 258 10.57 22.01 5.98
CA LYS A 258 11.94 22.41 6.39
C LYS A 258 12.90 22.63 5.23
N PHE A 259 12.53 22.19 4.04
CA PHE A 259 13.35 22.26 2.84
C PHE A 259 12.60 22.84 1.65
N ASP A 260 11.35 23.29 1.85
CA ASP A 260 10.45 23.74 0.79
C ASP A 260 10.35 22.70 -0.35
N ALA A 261 10.43 21.42 0.02
CA ALA A 261 10.47 20.32 -0.93
C ALA A 261 9.13 20.20 -1.69
N ILE A 262 9.21 19.88 -2.98
CA ILE A 262 8.03 19.62 -3.81
C ILE A 262 7.72 18.13 -3.78
N GLN A 263 6.51 17.77 -3.37
CA GLN A 263 6.03 16.40 -3.38
C GLN A 263 5.37 16.09 -4.73
N LEU A 264 5.78 14.99 -5.35
CA LEU A 264 5.21 14.46 -6.58
C LEU A 264 4.73 13.02 -6.38
N GLY A 265 3.76 12.59 -7.19
CA GLY A 265 3.32 11.21 -7.25
C GLY A 265 1.84 11.08 -6.90
N GLN A 266 1.55 10.30 -5.87
CA GLN A 266 0.22 10.15 -5.29
C GLN A 266 0.23 10.54 -3.82
N ARG A 267 -0.98 10.81 -3.31
CA ARG A 267 -1.24 10.93 -1.88
C ARG A 267 -0.76 9.70 -1.11
N THR A 268 -0.28 9.92 0.10
CA THR A 268 0.24 8.87 0.99
C THR A 268 -0.86 8.09 1.72
N TYR A 269 -0.48 7.06 2.49
CA TYR A 269 -1.38 6.07 3.07
C TYR A 269 -2.37 6.61 4.12
N GLY A 270 -1.98 7.66 4.85
CA GLY A 270 -2.75 8.27 5.94
C GLY A 270 -2.60 7.58 7.28
N ALA A 271 -1.56 6.76 7.48
CA ALA A 271 -1.25 6.21 8.80
C ALA A 271 -0.03 6.94 9.32
N ILE A 272 -0.20 8.12 9.93
CA ILE A 272 0.90 9.05 10.19
C ILE A 272 0.93 9.55 11.63
N SER A 273 -0.20 9.65 12.31
CA SER A 273 -0.29 10.23 13.65
C SER A 273 -0.19 9.20 14.74
N TYR A 274 -0.63 7.98 14.49
CA TYR A 274 -0.55 6.90 15.46
C TYR A 274 0.60 5.96 15.12
N GLY A 275 0.79 4.91 15.91
CA GLY A 275 1.84 3.94 15.66
C GLY A 275 2.07 3.00 16.84
N SER A 276 3.07 2.15 16.72
CA SER A 276 3.37 1.14 17.72
C SER A 276 4.86 1.10 18.08
N ASN A 277 5.15 1.15 19.38
CA ASN A 277 6.49 0.96 19.94
C ASN A 277 6.64 -0.43 20.57
N TYR A 278 5.67 -0.85 21.37
CA TYR A 278 5.67 -2.14 22.09
C TYR A 278 4.48 -3.03 21.71
N GLY A 279 3.67 -2.60 20.75
CA GLY A 279 2.25 -2.96 20.62
C GLY A 279 1.92 -4.42 20.87
N LYS A 280 0.77 -4.61 21.53
CA LYS A 280 0.28 -5.91 21.99
C LYS A 280 -0.96 -6.29 21.21
N THR A 281 -0.96 -7.50 20.65
CA THR A 281 -2.18 -8.09 20.09
C THR A 281 -3.08 -8.58 21.21
N TYR A 282 -4.36 -8.26 21.12
CA TYR A 282 -5.40 -8.75 22.01
C TYR A 282 -6.36 -9.63 21.25
N HIS A 283 -6.97 -10.58 21.95
CA HIS A 283 -7.95 -11.51 21.39
C HIS A 283 -9.34 -11.21 21.94
N SER A 284 -10.33 -11.22 21.06
CA SER A 284 -11.74 -11.08 21.44
C SER A 284 -12.19 -12.25 22.33
N PRO A 285 -13.16 -12.05 23.24
CA PRO A 285 -13.71 -13.14 24.07
C PRO A 285 -14.31 -14.30 23.29
N SER A 286 -14.82 -14.05 22.07
CA SER A 286 -15.31 -15.11 21.18
C SER A 286 -14.20 -15.94 20.55
N GLY A 287 -12.95 -15.48 20.60
CA GLY A 287 -11.81 -16.09 19.95
C GLY A 287 -11.83 -15.97 18.41
N LEU A 288 -12.77 -15.21 17.84
CA LEU A 288 -12.92 -15.08 16.38
C LEU A 288 -12.07 -13.97 15.79
N PHE A 289 -11.76 -12.94 16.58
CA PHE A 289 -11.01 -11.76 16.14
C PHE A 289 -9.86 -11.45 17.08
N SER A 290 -8.83 -10.82 16.52
CA SER A 290 -7.74 -10.18 17.24
C SER A 290 -7.63 -8.72 16.80
N PHE A 291 -7.18 -7.88 17.71
CA PHE A 291 -6.98 -6.45 17.47
C PHE A 291 -5.59 -6.03 17.93
N TYR A 292 -4.97 -5.16 17.13
CA TYR A 292 -3.68 -4.56 17.41
C TYR A 292 -3.85 -3.04 17.53
N PRO A 293 -4.06 -2.52 18.76
CA PRO A 293 -4.16 -1.09 18.98
C PRO A 293 -2.78 -0.43 18.93
N THR A 294 -2.76 0.86 18.63
CA THR A 294 -1.57 1.70 18.68
C THR A 294 -1.27 2.17 20.10
N ASP A 295 0.02 2.43 20.38
CA ASP A 295 0.51 2.94 21.68
C ASP A 295 1.36 4.22 21.54
N MET A 296 1.46 4.76 20.33
CA MET A 296 2.18 6.00 20.03
C MET A 296 1.23 7.06 19.46
N ARG A 297 1.56 8.33 19.72
CA ARG A 297 0.86 9.48 19.13
C ARG A 297 1.84 10.59 18.76
N GLN A 298 1.72 11.09 17.54
CA GLN A 298 2.46 12.19 16.93
C GLN A 298 1.46 13.28 16.55
N LYS A 299 0.96 13.99 17.57
CA LYS A 299 -0.19 14.92 17.46
C LYS A 299 -0.01 15.98 16.36
N GLN A 300 1.22 16.40 16.08
CA GLN A 300 1.51 17.39 15.05
C GLN A 300 1.15 16.96 13.63
N PHE A 301 0.88 15.67 13.38
CA PHE A 301 0.50 15.16 12.07
C PHE A 301 -1.00 14.78 11.98
N ILE A 302 -1.81 15.15 12.98
CA ILE A 302 -3.20 14.65 13.12
C ILE A 302 -4.09 14.98 11.93
N ASP A 303 -3.84 16.09 11.26
CA ASP A 303 -4.63 16.52 10.10
C ASP A 303 -4.42 15.61 8.88
N TYR A 304 -3.33 14.83 8.86
CA TYR A 304 -3.03 13.84 7.83
C TYR A 304 -3.50 12.42 8.20
N GLU A 305 -4.05 12.20 9.39
CA GLU A 305 -4.49 10.87 9.82
C GLU A 305 -5.73 10.42 9.03
N GLU A 306 -5.70 9.18 8.55
CA GLU A 306 -6.59 8.55 7.58
C GLU A 306 -6.60 9.21 6.19
N VAL A 307 -6.16 10.45 6.08
CA VAL A 307 -6.18 11.25 4.84
C VAL A 307 -4.90 11.04 4.04
N GLY A 308 -3.73 11.08 4.66
CA GLY A 308 -2.44 11.12 3.97
C GLY A 308 -2.05 12.54 3.54
N VAL A 309 -0.84 12.66 3.01
CA VAL A 309 -0.24 13.90 2.52
C VAL A 309 -0.46 13.99 1.01
N GLU A 310 -1.20 15.00 0.58
CA GLU A 310 -1.48 15.27 -0.85
C GLU A 310 -0.20 15.74 -1.57
N PRO A 311 0.09 15.22 -2.78
CA PRO A 311 1.20 15.71 -3.59
C PRO A 311 0.92 17.12 -4.10
N ASP A 312 1.99 17.89 -4.29
CA ASP A 312 1.91 19.19 -4.97
C ASP A 312 1.72 19.00 -6.49
N VAL A 313 2.27 17.90 -7.02
CA VAL A 313 2.15 17.52 -8.44
C VAL A 313 1.73 16.05 -8.54
N GLN A 314 0.51 15.79 -9.00
CA GLN A 314 0.06 14.43 -9.27
C GLN A 314 0.81 13.86 -10.48
N LEU A 315 1.39 12.66 -10.35
CA LEU A 315 2.02 11.94 -11.46
C LEU A 315 1.09 10.88 -12.04
N THR A 316 1.16 10.72 -13.35
CA THR A 316 0.39 9.70 -14.09
C THR A 316 1.04 8.33 -13.89
N GLN A 317 0.23 7.28 -13.80
CA GLN A 317 0.75 5.93 -13.55
C GLN A 317 1.34 5.29 -14.82
N GLU A 318 1.04 5.82 -16.00
CA GLU A 318 1.35 5.26 -17.31
C GLU A 318 2.78 5.57 -17.79
N LYS A 319 3.44 6.55 -17.16
CA LYS A 319 4.79 7.01 -17.48
C LYS A 319 5.72 6.89 -16.28
N ASP A 320 7.02 6.74 -16.52
CA ASP A 320 7.99 6.66 -15.42
C ASP A 320 7.97 7.94 -14.56
N TRP A 321 7.85 7.76 -13.24
CA TRP A 321 7.73 8.87 -12.30
C TRP A 321 9.04 9.64 -12.10
N ILE A 322 10.19 9.01 -12.36
CA ILE A 322 11.48 9.71 -12.36
C ILE A 322 11.54 10.60 -13.61
N GLU A 323 11.18 10.08 -14.78
CA GLU A 323 11.13 10.87 -16.02
C GLU A 323 10.19 12.07 -15.88
N GLN A 324 8.98 11.87 -15.37
CA GLN A 324 8.04 12.98 -15.13
C GLN A 324 8.58 14.01 -14.13
N THR A 325 9.33 13.56 -13.12
CA THR A 325 9.95 14.47 -12.16
C THR A 325 11.09 15.27 -12.80
N LEU A 326 11.90 14.65 -13.66
CA LEU A 326 12.95 15.35 -14.41
C LEU A 326 12.34 16.42 -15.33
N GLU A 327 11.28 16.10 -16.06
CA GLU A 327 10.55 17.06 -16.90
C GLU A 327 9.98 18.23 -16.08
N PHE A 328 9.47 17.95 -14.88
CA PHE A 328 9.02 19.00 -13.97
C PHE A 328 10.17 19.91 -13.52
N ILE A 329 11.31 19.34 -13.14
CA ILE A 329 12.52 20.09 -12.73
C ILE A 329 13.00 20.99 -13.87
N GLU A 330 13.11 20.44 -15.09
CA GLU A 330 13.52 21.20 -16.28
C GLU A 330 12.57 22.37 -16.57
N GLY A 331 11.26 22.17 -16.41
CA GLY A 331 10.25 23.20 -16.61
C GLY A 331 10.29 24.35 -15.60
N GLN A 332 10.90 24.17 -14.42
CA GLN A 332 11.07 25.24 -13.42
C GLN A 332 12.31 26.12 -13.68
N ASN A 333 13.23 25.67 -14.54
CA ASN A 333 14.48 26.38 -14.83
C ASN A 333 14.35 27.46 -15.93
N TYR A 334 13.13 27.66 -16.47
CA TYR A 334 12.80 28.65 -17.51
C TYR A 334 11.83 29.71 -16.98
#